data_AF-A0A350CT48-F1
#
_entry.id   AF-A0A350CT48-F1
#
_cell.length_a   1.000
_cell.length_b   1.000
_cell.length_c   1.000
_cell.angle_alpha   90.00
_cell.angle_beta   90.00
_cell.angle_gamma   90.00
#
_symmetry.space_group_name_H-M   'P 1'
#
loop_
_entity.id
_entity.type
_entity.pdbx_description
1 polymer ?
#
loop_
_entity_poly.entity_id
_entity_poly.type
_entity_poly.pdbx_seq_one_letter_code
_entity_poly.pdbx_strand_id
1 'polypeptide(L)'
;MFAAIVVAGSIPGARADVGQYASGLVLHSTAYATLALLWFTAGRGNAAARSVSSVAAIAVMGAIDELVQSFFPYRGADVHDWLVDCGAAVVTCAILWMVLPRAELERG
;
A
#
# COMPACT_ATOMS: atom_id res chain seq x y z
N MET A 1 1.57 -1.91 10.96
CA MET A 1 2.30 -1.20 9.88
C MET A 1 1.53 0.00 9.36
N PHE A 2 0.27 -0.12 8.93
CA PHE A 2 -0.53 1.00 8.40
C PHE A 2 -0.58 2.24 9.32
N ALA A 3 -0.85 2.06 10.61
CA ALA A 3 -0.85 3.19 11.56
C ALA A 3 0.49 3.95 11.61
N ALA A 4 1.62 3.27 11.42
CA ALA A 4 2.93 3.93 11.37
C ALA A 4 3.10 4.78 10.11
N ILE A 5 2.56 4.33 8.97
CA ILE A 5 2.55 5.10 7.71
C ILE A 5 1.74 6.38 7.91
N VAL A 6 0.53 6.28 8.46
CA VAL A 6 -0.34 7.44 8.73
C VAL A 6 0.33 8.41 9.70
N VAL A 7 0.88 7.92 10.82
CA VAL A 7 1.56 8.78 11.82
C VAL A 7 2.77 9.48 11.21
N ALA A 8 3.63 8.76 10.49
CA ALA A 8 4.79 9.36 9.84
C ALA A 8 4.39 10.37 8.76
N GLY A 9 3.36 10.07 7.96
CA GLY A 9 2.82 10.95 6.93
C GLY A 9 2.15 12.22 7.48
N SER A 10 1.75 12.21 8.75
CA SER A 10 1.12 13.32 9.47
C SER A 10 2.13 14.27 10.12
N ILE A 11 3.43 14.00 10.05
CA ILE A 11 4.45 14.90 10.63
C ILE A 11 4.63 16.11 9.70
N PRO A 12 4.44 17.35 10.19
CA PRO A 12 4.68 18.55 9.39
C PRO A 12 6.11 18.59 8.85
N GLY A 13 6.28 18.88 7.56
CA GLY A 13 7.60 18.95 6.92
C GLY A 13 8.21 17.58 6.54
N ALA A 14 7.78 16.46 7.14
CA ALA A 14 8.37 15.15 6.87
C ALA A 14 8.28 14.73 5.40
N ARG A 15 7.17 15.04 4.70
CA ARG A 15 7.05 14.78 3.26
C ARG A 15 8.03 15.60 2.43
N ALA A 16 8.31 16.84 2.84
CA ALA A 16 9.28 17.69 2.13
C ALA A 16 10.71 17.18 2.34
N ASP A 17 11.05 16.81 3.57
CA ASP A 17 12.38 16.30 3.93
C ASP A 17 12.67 14.95 3.24
N VAL A 18 11.74 13.99 3.32
CA VAL A 18 11.86 12.70 2.64
C VAL A 18 11.82 12.87 1.12
N GLY A 19 11.06 13.85 0.64
CA GLY A 19 10.96 14.24 -0.77
C GLY A 19 12.30 14.60 -1.43
N GLN A 20 13.31 14.97 -0.62
CA GLN A 20 14.68 15.20 -1.11
C GLN A 20 15.41 13.91 -1.50
N TYR A 21 14.99 12.76 -0.96
CA TYR A 21 15.64 11.46 -1.16
C TYR A 21 14.79 10.49 -1.98
N ALA A 22 13.46 10.54 -1.84
CA ALA A 22 12.53 9.68 -2.54
C ALA A 22 11.27 10.46 -2.93
N SER A 23 10.83 10.31 -4.17
CA SER A 23 9.58 10.93 -4.62
C SER A 23 8.37 10.33 -3.91
N GLY A 24 7.26 11.08 -3.89
CA GLY A 24 5.98 10.58 -3.35
C GLY A 24 5.57 9.24 -3.99
N LEU A 25 5.76 9.12 -5.31
CA LEU A 25 5.54 7.87 -6.05
C LEU A 25 6.31 6.69 -5.43
N VAL A 26 7.61 6.86 -5.17
CA VAL A 26 8.44 5.78 -4.58
C VAL A 26 7.99 5.47 -3.15
N LEU A 27 7.71 6.50 -2.36
CA LEU A 27 7.32 6.31 -0.96
C LEU A 27 5.98 5.58 -0.84
N HIS A 28 4.97 6.00 -1.59
CA HIS A 28 3.66 5.35 -1.66
C HIS A 28 3.77 3.93 -2.21
N SER A 29 4.47 3.76 -3.33
CA SER A 29 4.64 2.44 -3.95
C SER A 29 5.29 1.44 -2.99
N THR A 30 6.37 1.83 -2.31
CA THR A 30 7.10 0.93 -1.40
C THR A 30 6.32 0.63 -0.12
N ALA A 31 5.66 1.63 0.46
CA ALA A 31 4.87 1.47 1.68
C ALA A 31 3.68 0.51 1.44
N TYR A 32 2.91 0.75 0.37
CA TYR A 32 1.72 -0.04 0.08
C TYR A 32 2.02 -1.38 -0.61
N ALA A 33 3.12 -1.51 -1.35
CA ALA A 33 3.62 -2.81 -1.77
C ALA A 33 3.97 -3.70 -0.57
N THR A 34 4.62 -3.14 0.45
CA THR A 34 4.95 -3.91 1.67
C THR A 34 3.69 -4.32 2.43
N LEU A 35 2.69 -3.43 2.54
CA LEU A 35 1.40 -3.80 3.12
C LEU A 35 0.68 -4.89 2.31
N ALA A 36 0.69 -4.79 0.98
CA ALA A 36 0.07 -5.78 0.09
C ALA A 36 0.76 -7.15 0.23
N LEU A 37 2.09 -7.17 0.30
CA LEU A 37 2.89 -8.37 0.57
C LEU A 37 2.48 -9.03 1.89
N LEU A 38 2.42 -8.25 2.97
CA LEU A 38 2.05 -8.75 4.29
C LEU A 38 0.60 -9.25 4.31
N TRP A 39 -0.33 -8.52 3.69
CA TRP A 39 -1.72 -8.92 3.62
C TRP A 39 -1.91 -10.22 2.83
N PHE A 40 -1.28 -10.31 1.65
CA PHE A 40 -1.34 -11.49 0.80
C PHE A 40 -0.76 -12.72 1.51
N THR A 41 0.39 -12.56 2.17
CA THR A 41 1.08 -13.68 2.85
C THR A 41 0.46 -14.05 4.20
N ALA A 42 -0.26 -13.15 4.86
CA ALA A 42 -1.04 -13.48 6.05
C ALA A 42 -2.39 -14.13 5.71
N GLY A 43 -2.93 -13.82 4.53
CA GLY A 43 -4.21 -14.35 4.06
C GLY A 43 -4.20 -15.87 3.83
N ARG A 44 -5.38 -16.46 4.03
CA ARG A 44 -5.70 -17.88 3.76
C ARG A 44 -6.56 -18.02 2.51
N GLY A 45 -6.65 -19.23 1.97
CA GLY A 45 -7.35 -19.51 0.72
C GLY A 45 -6.49 -19.38 -0.54
N ASN A 46 -7.12 -19.58 -1.70
CA ASN A 46 -6.40 -19.54 -2.97
C ASN A 46 -5.83 -18.15 -3.28
N ALA A 47 -4.82 -18.13 -4.15
CA ALA A 47 -4.09 -16.93 -4.51
C ALA A 47 -4.98 -15.84 -5.12
N ALA A 48 -6.08 -16.20 -5.81
CA ALA A 48 -6.99 -15.22 -6.38
C ALA A 48 -7.76 -14.47 -5.28
N ALA A 49 -8.33 -15.21 -4.32
CA ALA A 49 -9.02 -14.62 -3.17
C ALA A 49 -8.09 -13.74 -2.33
N ARG A 50 -6.84 -14.19 -2.13
CA ARG A 50 -5.80 -13.43 -1.43
C ARG A 50 -5.38 -12.17 -2.19
N SER A 51 -5.25 -12.22 -3.52
CA SER A 51 -4.97 -11.04 -4.34
C SER A 51 -6.10 -10.02 -4.25
N VAL A 52 -7.35 -10.47 -4.43
CA VAL A 52 -8.53 -9.59 -4.36
C VAL A 52 -8.64 -8.95 -2.97
N SER A 53 -8.48 -9.74 -1.90
CA SER A 53 -8.55 -9.20 -0.55
C SER A 53 -7.41 -8.23 -0.24
N SER A 54 -6.20 -8.47 -0.75
CA SER A 54 -5.06 -7.56 -0.60
C SER A 54 -5.29 -6.25 -1.31
N VAL A 55 -5.70 -6.29 -2.59
CA VAL A 55 -5.97 -5.07 -3.37
C VAL A 55 -7.12 -4.27 -2.75
N ALA A 56 -8.21 -4.94 -2.34
CA ALA A 56 -9.33 -4.28 -1.67
C ALA A 56 -8.92 -3.63 -0.34
N ALA A 57 -8.14 -4.35 0.49
CA ALA A 57 -7.65 -3.81 1.76
C ALA A 57 -6.74 -2.59 1.54
N ILE A 58 -5.86 -2.63 0.53
CA ILE A 58 -5.00 -1.51 0.18
C ILE A 58 -5.79 -0.32 -0.35
N ALA A 59 -6.77 -0.54 -1.22
CA ALA A 59 -7.63 0.53 -1.70
C ALA A 59 -8.36 1.26 -0.56
N VAL A 60 -8.85 0.51 0.44
CA VAL A 60 -9.47 1.08 1.65
C VAL A 60 -8.43 1.83 2.51
N MET A 61 -7.27 1.23 2.76
CA MET A 61 -6.21 1.87 3.56
C MET A 61 -5.66 3.14 2.90
N GLY A 62 -5.44 3.13 1.59
CA GLY A 62 -5.03 4.31 0.82
C GLY A 62 -6.09 5.42 0.88
N ALA A 63 -7.36 5.08 0.72
CA ALA A 63 -8.45 6.06 0.82
C ALA A 63 -8.55 6.67 2.23
N ILE A 64 -8.32 5.87 3.28
CA ILE A 64 -8.25 6.36 4.66
C ILE A 64 -7.05 7.28 4.86
N ASP A 65 -5.88 6.95 4.31
CA ASP A 65 -4.68 7.78 4.43
C ASP A 65 -4.89 9.14 3.75
N GLU A 66 -5.41 9.16 2.52
CA GLU A 66 -5.75 10.40 1.82
C GLU A 66 -6.82 11.21 2.55
N LEU A 67 -7.84 10.56 3.10
CA LEU A 67 -8.84 11.23 3.93
C LEU A 67 -8.21 11.86 5.17
N VAL A 68 -7.31 11.17 5.87
CA VAL A 68 -6.58 11.73 7.02
C VAL A 68 -5.72 12.91 6.59
N GLN A 69 -4.99 12.77 5.48
CA GLN A 69 -4.15 13.82 4.93
C GLN A 69 -4.97 15.07 4.55
N SER A 70 -6.21 14.91 4.09
CA SER A 70 -7.10 16.04 3.75
C SER A 70 -7.38 17.00 4.92
N PHE A 71 -7.19 16.56 6.17
CA PHE A 71 -7.35 17.40 7.36
C PHE A 71 -6.12 18.26 7.67
N PHE A 72 -4.98 18.07 6.97
CA PHE A 72 -3.76 18.80 7.23
C PHE A 72 -3.60 20.02 6.31
N PRO A 73 -3.45 21.25 6.83
CA PRO A 73 -3.32 22.45 5.98
C PRO A 73 -2.03 22.50 5.16
N TYR A 74 -1.03 21.70 5.52
CA TYR A 74 0.27 21.61 4.85
C TYR A 74 0.39 20.37 3.95
N ARG A 75 -0.67 19.58 3.80
CA ARG A 75 -0.69 18.37 2.97
C ARG A 75 -2.10 18.15 2.40
N GLY A 76 -2.21 18.07 1.08
CA GLY A 76 -3.49 17.79 0.43
C GLY A 76 -3.70 16.29 0.24
N ALA A 77 -4.96 15.88 0.14
CA ALA A 77 -5.30 14.59 -0.44
C ALA A 77 -5.06 14.62 -1.96
N ASP A 78 -4.49 13.55 -2.51
CA ASP A 78 -4.20 13.37 -3.92
C ASP A 78 -4.70 12.00 -4.41
N VAL A 79 -5.63 12.03 -5.36
CA VAL A 79 -6.15 10.82 -6.01
C VAL A 79 -5.04 10.06 -6.74
N HIS A 80 -4.01 10.75 -7.23
CA HIS A 80 -2.87 10.11 -7.85
C HIS A 80 -2.10 9.23 -6.87
N ASP A 81 -1.84 9.70 -5.64
CA ASP A 81 -1.16 8.93 -4.61
C ASP A 81 -1.98 7.67 -4.23
N TRP A 82 -3.31 7.80 -4.14
CA TRP A 82 -4.20 6.65 -3.94
C TRP A 82 -4.16 5.63 -5.09
N LEU A 83 -4.11 6.10 -6.34
CA LEU A 83 -3.97 5.22 -7.51
C LEU A 83 -2.62 4.50 -7.51
N VAL A 84 -1.56 5.16 -7.08
CA VAL A 84 -0.23 4.56 -6.90
C VAL A 84 -0.28 3.45 -5.86
N ASP A 85 -0.95 3.65 -4.73
CA ASP A 85 -1.10 2.63 -3.68
C ASP A 85 -1.81 1.37 -4.23
N CYS A 86 -2.90 1.57 -4.97
CA CYS A 86 -3.64 0.48 -5.62
C CYS A 86 -2.78 -0.24 -6.67
N GLY A 87 -2.04 0.52 -7.49
CA GLY A 87 -1.10 -0.04 -8.47
C GLY A 87 0.00 -0.87 -7.83
N ALA A 88 0.57 -0.39 -6.73
CA ALA A 88 1.59 -1.10 -5.96
C ALA A 88 1.07 -2.44 -5.42
N ALA A 89 -0.18 -2.49 -4.96
CA ALA A 89 -0.81 -3.72 -4.52
C ALA A 89 -0.99 -4.73 -5.66
N VAL A 90 -1.48 -4.28 -6.82
CA VAL A 90 -1.65 -5.14 -8.00
C VAL A 90 -0.31 -5.71 -8.47
N VAL A 91 0.71 -4.87 -8.60
CA VAL A 91 2.06 -5.28 -9.01
C VAL A 91 2.64 -6.28 -8.01
N THR A 92 2.51 -6.02 -6.71
CA THR A 92 3.00 -6.93 -5.67
C THR A 92 2.33 -8.30 -5.74
N CYS A 93 1.00 -8.33 -5.86
CA CYS A 93 0.25 -9.57 -6.02
C CYS A 93 0.68 -10.33 -7.28
N ALA A 94 0.89 -9.62 -8.41
CA ALA A 94 1.36 -10.23 -9.64
C ALA A 94 2.75 -10.85 -9.49
N ILE A 95 3.69 -10.15 -8.84
CA ILE A 95 5.03 -10.68 -8.54
C ILE A 95 4.93 -11.93 -7.66
N LEU A 96 4.09 -11.92 -6.62
CA LEU A 96 3.91 -13.07 -5.74
C LEU A 96 3.33 -14.29 -6.46
N TRP A 97 2.44 -14.09 -7.42
CA TRP A 97 1.96 -15.17 -8.30
C TRP A 97 3.08 -15.78 -9.15
N MET A 98 4.05 -14.98 -9.59
CA MET A 98 5.17 -15.47 -10.41
C MET A 98 6.24 -16.19 -9.59
N VAL A 99 6.46 -15.76 -8.34
CA VAL A 99 7.60 -16.21 -7.53
C VAL A 99 7.23 -17.32 -6.54
N LEU A 100 5.99 -17.37 -6.04
CA LEU A 100 5.61 -18.37 -5.05
C LEU A 100 5.35 -19.74 -5.67
N PRO A 101 5.73 -20.84 -4.98
CA PRO A 101 5.38 -22.20 -5.41
C PRO A 101 3.86 -22.39 -5.48
N ARG A 102 3.38 -23.23 -6.41
CA ARG A 102 1.95 -23.53 -6.56
C ARG A 102 1.29 -24.01 -5.26
N ALA A 103 2.00 -24.83 -4.49
CA ALA A 103 1.53 -25.30 -3.18
C ALA A 103 1.21 -24.13 -2.21
N GLU A 104 1.99 -23.05 -2.25
CA GLU A 104 1.77 -21.86 -1.42
C GLU A 104 0.65 -20.96 -1.96
N LEU A 105 0.40 -21.00 -3.27
CA LEU A 105 -0.71 -20.29 -3.90
C LEU A 105 -2.06 -20.96 -3.63
N GLU A 106 -2.07 -22.26 -3.32
CA GLU A 106 -3.27 -23.06 -3.10
C GLU A 106 -3.54 -23.40 -1.62
N ARG A 107 -2.72 -22.87 -0.69
CA ARG A 107 -2.88 -23.13 0.75
C ARG A 107 -4.21 -22.57 1.28
N GLY A 108 -5.11 -23.48 1.64
CA GLY A 108 -6.44 -23.19 2.21
C GLY A 108 -6.38 -22.80 3.68
#